data_AF-A0A959YHP3-F1
#
_entry.id   AF-A0A959YHP3-F1
#
_cell.length_a   1.000
_cell.length_b   1.000
_cell.length_c   1.000
_cell.angle_alpha   90.00
_cell.angle_beta   90.00
_cell.angle_gamma   90.00
#
_symmetry.space_group_name_H-M   'P 1'
#
loop_
_entity.id
_entity.type
_entity.pdbx_description
1 polymer ?
#
loop_
_entity_poly.entity_id
_entity_poly.type
_entity_poly.pdbx_seq_one_letter_code
_entity_poly.pdbx_strand_id
1 'polypeptide(L)'
;MSRSIISLALMLCSSFMNAQSGNANDCVVKVSSSWGQLCEKCEYYKEGYKRDYSGTYQIELRNDCSSTVELKVAVQEENGVWRTFPVKALEPHASMTAFACKGSGKYLYWVRRLDDTEIILPSDQQIITQYRSF
;
A
#
# COMPACT_ATOMS: atom_id res chain seq x y z
N MET A 1 -49.60 44.83 28.80
CA MET A 1 -50.30 43.61 28.36
C MET A 1 -49.45 43.01 27.25
N SER A 2 -48.54 42.09 27.60
CA SER A 2 -48.57 40.66 27.23
C SER A 2 -48.73 40.43 25.71
N ARG A 3 -47.88 39.69 25.01
CA ARG A 3 -47.43 38.31 25.28
C ARG A 3 -46.14 37.98 24.51
N SER A 4 -45.24 37.24 25.16
CA SER A 4 -44.21 36.42 24.52
C SER A 4 -44.84 35.27 23.74
N ILE A 5 -44.29 34.91 22.57
CA ILE A 5 -44.34 33.55 22.02
C ILE A 5 -42.96 33.20 21.43
N ILE A 6 -42.54 31.99 21.77
CA ILE A 6 -41.26 31.31 21.61
C ILE A 6 -41.32 30.41 20.35
N SER A 7 -40.13 30.03 19.84
CA SER A 7 -39.85 28.88 18.93
C SER A 7 -40.01 29.15 17.43
N LEU A 8 -39.20 28.60 16.51
CA LEU A 8 -38.35 27.41 16.57
C LEU A 8 -37.25 27.55 15.50
N ALA A 9 -35.98 27.35 15.89
CA ALA A 9 -34.88 27.18 14.95
C ALA A 9 -34.97 25.78 14.32
N LEU A 10 -35.24 25.70 13.01
CA LEU A 10 -35.01 24.48 12.24
C LEU A 10 -33.75 24.67 11.41
N MET A 11 -32.61 24.39 12.03
CA MET A 11 -31.33 24.25 11.35
C MET A 11 -31.32 22.87 10.69
N LEU A 12 -31.84 22.80 9.46
CA LEU A 12 -31.73 21.62 8.60
C LEU A 12 -30.30 21.54 8.07
N CYS A 13 -29.36 21.09 8.92
CA CYS A 13 -28.11 20.52 8.44
C CYS A 13 -28.44 19.19 7.77
N SER A 14 -28.72 19.26 6.47
CA SER A 14 -28.70 18.09 5.61
C SER A 14 -27.23 17.66 5.50
N SER A 15 -26.83 16.76 6.39
CA SER A 15 -25.59 16.02 6.26
C SER A 15 -25.68 15.22 4.98
N PHE A 16 -25.04 15.71 3.91
CA PHE A 16 -24.69 14.86 2.78
C PHE A 16 -23.72 13.81 3.32
N MET A 17 -24.26 12.64 3.70
CA MET A 17 -23.45 11.43 3.79
C MET A 17 -23.06 11.10 2.35
N ASN A 18 -21.96 11.67 1.89
CA ASN A 18 -21.23 11.09 0.78
C ASN A 18 -20.70 9.75 1.30
N ALA A 19 -21.43 8.67 1.02
CA ALA A 19 -20.82 7.36 0.91
C ALA A 19 -19.85 7.44 -0.27
N GLN A 20 -18.66 7.99 -0.02
CA GLN A 20 -17.57 7.90 -0.98
C GLN A 20 -17.16 6.42 -0.97
N SER A 21 -17.63 5.69 -1.97
CA SER A 21 -16.89 4.54 -2.48
C SER A 21 -15.58 5.07 -3.10
N GLY A 22 -14.72 5.65 -2.25
CA GLY A 22 -13.35 6.00 -2.62
C GLY A 22 -12.66 4.70 -3.01
N ASN A 23 -12.03 4.70 -4.17
CA ASN A 23 -11.27 3.55 -4.61
C ASN A 23 -10.21 3.31 -3.53
N ALA A 24 -10.10 2.09 -2.97
CA ALA A 24 -9.17 1.84 -1.85
C ALA A 24 -7.72 2.18 -2.22
N ASN A 25 -7.43 2.23 -3.53
CA ASN A 25 -6.17 2.69 -4.10
C ASN A 25 -5.83 4.14 -3.76
N ASP A 26 -6.82 4.99 -3.46
CA ASP A 26 -6.63 6.43 -3.26
C ASP A 26 -6.07 6.76 -1.87
N CYS A 27 -6.13 5.83 -0.90
CA CYS A 27 -5.73 6.06 0.49
C CYS A 27 -4.54 5.21 0.97
N VAL A 28 -4.02 4.28 0.16
CA VAL A 28 -2.72 3.67 0.45
C VAL A 28 -1.61 4.57 -0.08
N VAL A 29 -0.73 5.00 0.81
CA VAL A 29 0.34 5.96 0.48
C VAL A 29 1.72 5.35 0.62
N LYS A 30 2.65 5.78 -0.24
CA LYS A 30 4.07 5.51 -0.06
C LYS A 30 4.63 6.47 0.99
N VAL A 31 5.02 5.93 2.14
CA VAL A 31 5.61 6.70 3.24
C VAL A 31 7.09 6.97 2.97
N SER A 32 7.82 5.94 2.52
CA SER A 32 9.25 6.05 2.31
C SER A 32 9.74 5.12 1.21
N SER A 33 10.92 5.45 0.68
CA SER A 33 11.77 4.48 -0.03
C SER A 33 13.23 4.78 0.26
N SER A 34 14.03 3.72 0.27
CA SER A 34 15.45 3.82 0.56
C SER A 34 16.24 2.79 -0.22
N TRP A 35 17.50 3.12 -0.46
CA TRP A 35 18.50 2.21 -1.00
C TRP A 35 19.50 1.85 0.09
N GLY A 36 20.18 0.71 -0.04
CA GLY A 36 21.28 0.37 0.86
C GLY A 36 20.86 -0.19 2.22
N GLN A 37 19.56 -0.42 2.45
CA GLN A 37 19.08 -0.92 3.74
C GLN A 37 19.53 -2.36 3.97
N LEU A 38 19.91 -2.66 5.21
CA LEU A 38 20.25 -4.01 5.62
C LEU A 38 19.01 -4.91 5.44
N CYS A 39 19.17 -5.96 4.64
CA CYS A 39 18.11 -6.92 4.39
C CYS A 39 18.68 -8.33 4.52
N GLU A 40 18.29 -9.05 5.57
CA GLU A 40 18.78 -10.40 5.85
C GLU A 40 18.40 -11.41 4.76
N LYS A 41 17.34 -11.11 4.00
CA LYS A 41 16.88 -11.90 2.86
C LYS A 41 17.66 -11.64 1.57
N CYS A 42 18.60 -10.69 1.59
CA CYS A 42 19.45 -10.32 0.48
C CYS A 42 20.89 -10.72 0.77
N GLU A 43 21.28 -11.90 0.30
CA GLU A 43 22.61 -12.44 0.49
C GLU A 43 23.46 -12.20 -0.76
N TYR A 44 23.84 -10.94 -0.98
CA TYR A 44 24.83 -10.60 -2.01
C TYR A 44 26.17 -10.31 -1.33
N TYR A 45 27.22 -10.97 -1.78
CA TYR A 45 28.56 -10.80 -1.24
C TYR A 45 29.44 -10.10 -2.28
N LYS A 46 30.18 -9.09 -1.83
CA LYS A 46 31.30 -8.52 -2.59
C LYS A 46 32.60 -9.23 -2.20
N GLU A 47 33.66 -8.97 -2.97
CA GLU A 47 35.01 -9.48 -2.71
C GLU A 47 35.37 -9.34 -1.22
N GLY A 48 35.83 -10.44 -0.61
CA GLY A 48 36.11 -10.51 0.82
C GLY A 48 34.94 -10.94 1.72
N TYR A 49 33.91 -11.60 1.17
CA TYR A 49 32.77 -12.17 1.92
C TYR A 49 31.96 -11.14 2.73
N LYS A 50 32.09 -9.86 2.41
CA LYS A 50 31.27 -8.81 3.04
C LYS A 50 29.93 -8.74 2.34
N ARG A 51 28.85 -8.84 3.12
CA ARG A 51 27.49 -8.62 2.61
C ARG A 51 27.36 -7.20 2.09
N ASP A 52 26.86 -7.09 0.87
CA ASP A 52 26.63 -5.84 0.17
C ASP A 52 25.14 -5.63 -0.03
N TYR A 53 24.61 -4.62 0.65
CA TYR A 53 23.21 -4.23 0.57
C TYR A 53 22.99 -2.99 -0.29
N SER A 54 24.03 -2.44 -0.94
CA SER A 54 23.91 -1.20 -1.73
C SER A 54 22.86 -1.27 -2.83
N GLY A 55 22.62 -2.46 -3.39
CA GLY A 55 21.57 -2.72 -4.37
C GLY A 55 20.17 -2.90 -3.77
N THR A 56 20.03 -3.08 -2.45
CA THR A 56 18.73 -3.30 -1.81
C THR A 56 17.88 -2.04 -1.95
N TYR A 57 16.75 -2.15 -2.65
CA TYR A 57 15.71 -1.12 -2.69
C TYR A 57 14.56 -1.52 -1.79
N GLN A 58 14.15 -0.64 -0.90
CA GLN A 58 13.05 -0.86 0.03
C GLN A 58 12.01 0.24 -0.11
N ILE A 59 10.75 -0.12 0.01
CA ILE A 59 9.61 0.80 0.11
C ILE A 59 8.81 0.50 1.36
N GLU A 60 8.14 1.53 1.87
CA GLU A 60 7.13 1.41 2.92
C GLU A 60 5.81 2.00 2.42
N LEU A 61 4.77 1.18 2.43
CA LEU A 61 3.40 1.59 2.13
C LEU A 61 2.58 1.57 3.41
N ARG A 62 1.74 2.59 3.63
CA ARG A 62 0.86 2.69 4.79
C ARG A 62 -0.58 2.80 4.36
N ASN A 63 -1.45 2.15 5.12
CA ASN A 63 -2.88 2.32 4.98
C ASN A 63 -3.32 3.63 5.65
N ASP A 64 -3.61 4.68 4.89
CA ASP A 64 -4.24 5.91 5.41
C ASP A 64 -5.77 5.90 5.23
N CYS A 65 -6.35 4.77 4.83
CA CYS A 65 -7.80 4.57 4.83
C CYS A 65 -8.32 4.48 6.26
N SER A 66 -9.60 4.84 6.48
CA SER A 66 -10.27 4.71 7.77
C SER A 66 -10.67 3.27 8.13
N SER A 67 -10.44 2.31 7.24
CA SER A 67 -10.81 0.90 7.38
C SER A 67 -9.62 -0.01 7.09
N THR A 68 -9.72 -1.27 7.52
CA THR A 68 -8.74 -2.30 7.17
C THR A 68 -8.80 -2.62 5.68
N VAL A 69 -7.62 -2.72 5.06
CA VAL A 69 -7.45 -3.05 3.64
C VAL A 69 -6.55 -4.27 3.48
N GLU A 70 -6.73 -5.02 2.41
CA GLU A 70 -5.78 -6.04 1.99
C GLU A 70 -4.86 -5.47 0.92
N LEU A 71 -3.56 -5.59 1.15
CA LEU A 71 -2.53 -5.04 0.27
C LEU A 71 -1.68 -6.17 -0.32
N LYS A 72 -1.57 -6.18 -1.65
CA LYS A 72 -0.61 -6.99 -2.43
C LYS A 72 0.47 -6.06 -2.97
N VAL A 73 1.74 -6.44 -2.81
CA VAL A 73 2.88 -5.62 -3.24
C VAL A 73 3.88 -6.45 -4.03
N ALA A 74 4.48 -5.85 -5.05
CA ALA A 74 5.64 -6.37 -5.75
C ALA A 74 6.69 -5.28 -5.98
N VAL A 75 7.97 -5.63 -5.85
CA VAL A 75 9.10 -4.72 -6.10
C VAL A 75 9.98 -5.34 -7.18
N GLN A 76 10.37 -4.54 -8.18
CA GLN A 76 11.10 -5.05 -9.32
C GLN A 76 12.60 -5.09 -9.06
N GLU A 77 13.19 -6.26 -9.25
CA GLU A 77 14.64 -6.46 -9.31
C GLU A 77 15.21 -5.85 -10.60
N GLU A 78 16.51 -5.55 -10.64
CA GLU A 78 17.21 -4.88 -11.75
C GLU A 78 17.12 -5.68 -13.05
N ASN A 79 17.02 -7.01 -12.94
CA ASN A 79 16.83 -7.92 -14.07
C ASN A 79 15.38 -7.97 -14.59
N GLY A 80 14.50 -7.09 -14.12
CA GLY A 80 13.10 -7.01 -14.54
C GLY A 80 12.16 -8.02 -13.86
N VAL A 81 12.68 -8.94 -13.05
CA VAL A 81 11.86 -9.91 -12.29
C VAL A 81 11.16 -9.21 -11.12
N TRP A 82 9.89 -9.54 -10.91
CA TRP A 82 9.11 -9.01 -9.79
C TRP A 82 9.26 -9.90 -8.56
N ARG A 83 9.80 -9.35 -7.47
CA ARG A 83 9.73 -9.96 -6.15
C ARG A 83 8.38 -9.63 -5.53
N THR A 84 7.56 -10.65 -5.31
CA THR A 84 6.21 -10.48 -4.77
C THR A 84 6.17 -10.76 -3.26
N PHE A 85 5.21 -10.14 -2.59
CA PHE A 85 4.97 -10.31 -1.16
C PHE A 85 3.55 -10.87 -0.94
N PRO A 86 3.31 -11.68 0.10
CA PRO A 86 1.97 -12.20 0.39
C PRO A 86 0.98 -11.05 0.62
N VAL A 87 -0.30 -11.32 0.36
CA VAL A 87 -1.37 -10.38 0.72
C VAL A 87 -1.34 -10.17 2.23
N LYS A 88 -1.41 -8.92 2.66
CA LYS A 88 -1.44 -8.56 4.09
C LYS A 88 -2.63 -7.66 4.37
N ALA A 89 -3.40 -7.99 5.40
CA ALA A 89 -4.39 -7.07 5.96
C ALA A 89 -3.67 -5.99 6.77
N LEU A 90 -3.94 -4.73 6.46
CA LEU A 90 -3.40 -3.55 7.13
C LEU A 90 -4.55 -2.80 7.79
N GLU A 91 -4.53 -2.73 9.12
CA GLU A 91 -5.41 -1.83 9.87
C GLU A 91 -5.09 -0.35 9.52
N PRO A 92 -5.98 0.60 9.84
CA PRO A 92 -5.70 2.02 9.67
C PRO A 92 -4.35 2.42 10.29
N HIS A 93 -3.56 3.17 9.53
CA HIS A 93 -2.20 3.62 9.82
C HIS A 93 -1.13 2.52 9.96
N ALA A 94 -1.46 1.25 9.74
CA ALA A 94 -0.47 0.19 9.69
C ALA A 94 0.34 0.25 8.38
N SER A 95 1.62 -0.09 8.49
CA SER A 95 2.55 -0.13 7.35
C SER A 95 2.92 -1.56 6.91
N MET A 96 3.30 -1.67 5.65
CA MET A 96 3.95 -2.82 5.06
C MET A 96 5.24 -2.39 4.36
N THR A 97 6.32 -3.09 4.68
CA THR A 97 7.62 -2.95 4.01
C THR A 97 7.76 -4.01 2.93
N ALA A 98 8.22 -3.59 1.75
CA ALA A 98 8.57 -4.48 0.64
C ALA A 98 9.94 -4.07 0.10
N PHE A 99 10.67 -5.01 -0.51
CA PHE A 99 12.02 -4.77 -0.99
C PHE A 99 12.35 -5.57 -2.25
N ALA A 100 13.44 -5.20 -2.91
CA ALA A 100 14.16 -5.97 -3.92
C ALA A 100 15.65 -5.98 -3.55
N CYS A 101 16.36 -7.08 -3.78
CA CYS A 101 17.76 -7.22 -3.34
C CYS A 101 18.75 -6.50 -4.25
N LYS A 102 18.44 -6.43 -5.54
CA LYS A 102 19.04 -5.53 -6.51
C LYS A 102 17.90 -4.80 -7.16
N GLY A 103 17.42 -3.71 -6.57
CA GLY A 103 16.21 -3.05 -7.03
C GLY A 103 16.42 -2.25 -8.32
N SER A 104 15.33 -2.06 -9.05
CA SER A 104 15.25 -1.08 -10.16
C SER A 104 14.64 0.26 -9.73
N GLY A 105 14.16 0.36 -8.49
CA GLY A 105 13.38 1.51 -7.99
C GLY A 105 11.87 1.43 -8.27
N LYS A 106 11.43 0.47 -9.09
CA LYS A 106 10.01 0.29 -9.46
C LYS A 106 9.29 -0.65 -8.50
N TYR A 107 8.00 -0.38 -8.30
CA TYR A 107 7.10 -1.21 -7.50
C TYR A 107 5.68 -1.14 -8.04
N LEU A 108 4.89 -2.16 -7.72
CA LEU A 108 3.45 -2.24 -7.98
C LEU A 108 2.74 -2.60 -6.69
N TYR A 109 1.51 -2.13 -6.54
CA TYR A 109 0.65 -2.55 -5.46
C TYR A 109 -0.80 -2.63 -5.93
N TRP A 110 -1.57 -3.47 -5.25
CA TRP A 110 -3.00 -3.62 -5.43
C TRP A 110 -3.63 -3.63 -4.05
N VAL A 111 -4.72 -2.90 -3.89
CA VAL A 111 -5.44 -2.83 -2.64
C VAL A 111 -6.92 -3.05 -2.85
N ARG A 112 -7.54 -3.71 -1.88
CA ARG A 112 -9.00 -3.77 -1.72
C ARG A 112 -9.36 -3.56 -0.26
N ARG A 113 -10.58 -3.14 0.01
CA ARG A 113 -11.09 -3.16 1.39
C ARG A 113 -11.29 -4.61 1.82
N LEU A 114 -11.14 -4.90 3.11
CA LEU A 114 -11.25 -6.28 3.61
C LEU A 114 -12.65 -6.88 3.37
N ASP A 115 -13.69 -6.03 3.36
CA ASP A 115 -15.08 -6.40 3.12
C ASP A 115 -15.47 -6.44 1.64
N ASP A 116 -14.56 -6.06 0.73
CA ASP A 116 -14.80 -6.05 -0.71
C ASP A 116 -14.34 -7.37 -1.34
N THR A 117 -15.31 -8.24 -1.63
CA THR A 117 -15.08 -9.54 -2.26
C THR A 117 -15.13 -9.50 -3.78
N GLU A 118 -15.53 -8.37 -4.38
CA GLU A 118 -15.65 -8.22 -5.84
C GLU A 118 -14.28 -8.02 -6.47
N ILE A 119 -13.38 -7.33 -5.78
CA ILE A 119 -12.00 -7.12 -6.23
C ILE A 119 -11.15 -8.34 -5.87
N ILE A 120 -10.61 -9.03 -6.87
CA ILE A 120 -9.64 -10.13 -6.67
C ILE A 120 -8.22 -9.59 -6.82
N LEU A 121 -7.42 -9.68 -5.76
CA LEU A 121 -6.01 -9.32 -5.81
C LEU A 121 -5.22 -10.34 -6.66
N PRO A 122 -4.22 -9.90 -7.45
CA PRO A 122 -3.50 -10.81 -8.31
C PRO A 122 -2.62 -11.79 -7.53
N SER A 123 -2.57 -13.02 -8.02
CA SER A 123 -1.60 -14.03 -7.58
C SER A 123 -0.18 -13.69 -8.02
N ASP A 124 0.81 -14.30 -7.37
CA ASP A 124 2.23 -14.15 -7.74
C ASP A 124 2.47 -14.50 -9.22
N GLN A 125 1.85 -15.60 -9.67
CA GLN A 125 1.99 -16.07 -11.04
C GLN A 125 1.45 -15.06 -12.06
N GLN A 126 0.31 -14.42 -11.77
CA GLN A 126 -0.25 -13.38 -12.62
C GLN A 126 0.68 -12.18 -12.69
N ILE A 127 1.23 -11.73 -11.56
CA ILE A 127 2.16 -10.59 -11.52
C ILE A 127 3.41 -10.89 -12.38
N ILE A 128 4.02 -12.05 -12.15
CA ILE A 128 5.25 -12.47 -12.85
C ILE A 128 5.01 -12.62 -14.35
N THR A 129 3.82 -13.08 -14.76
CA THR A 129 3.51 -13.30 -16.19
C THR A 129 3.13 -12.02 -16.91
N GLN A 130 2.27 -11.19 -16.30
CA GLN A 130 1.70 -10.01 -16.96
C GLN A 130 2.66 -8.82 -16.98
N TYR A 131 3.50 -8.67 -15.95
CA TYR A 131 4.40 -7.52 -15.82
C TYR A 131 5.85 -7.85 -16.16
N ARG A 132 6.11 -9.03 -16.74
CA ARG A 132 7.45 -9.41 -17.18
C ARG A 132 7.96 -8.37 -18.17
N SER A 133 9.03 -7.68 -17.82
CA SER A 133 9.72 -6.78 -18.74
C SER A 133 10.51 -7.64 -19.74
N PHE A 134 10.34 -7.38 -21.04
CA PHE A 134 11.13 -7.99 -22.11
C PHE A 134 12.49 -7.29 -22.24
#